data_AF-A0A1W9ZCD7-F1
#
_entry.id   AF-A0A1W9ZCD7-F1
#
_cell.length_a   1.000
_cell.length_b   1.000
_cell.length_c   1.000
_cell.angle_alpha   90.00
_cell.angle_beta   90.00
_cell.angle_gamma   90.00
#
_symmetry.space_group_name_H-M   'P 1'
#
loop_
_entity.id
_entity.type
_entity.pdbx_description
1 polymer ?
#
loop_
_entity_poly.entity_id
_entity_poly.type
_entity_poly.pdbx_seq_one_letter_code
_entity_poly.pdbx_strand_id
1 'polypeptide(L)'
;MVTYEVISSEIATADVEYNDLSGRITRTQVALPWRTNATVGNPFTKDAELQAHWQSKPAYWVTLRVYFRGSPLCQKILDEGNGTCYGRWSHRPI
;
A
#
# COMPACT_ATOMS: atom_id res chain seq x y z
N MET A 1 10.78 10.17 -3.73
CA MET A 1 9.32 10.13 -3.70
C MET A 1 8.85 8.75 -4.13
N VAL A 2 8.04 8.11 -3.31
CA VAL A 2 7.34 6.87 -3.61
C VAL A 2 5.90 7.17 -3.96
N THR A 3 5.27 6.30 -4.75
CA THR A 3 3.84 6.36 -5.02
C THR A 3 3.18 5.16 -4.36
N TYR A 4 2.19 5.42 -3.51
CA TYR A 4 1.33 4.40 -2.93
C TYR A 4 0.03 4.33 -3.73
N GLU A 5 -0.45 3.12 -3.96
CA GLU A 5 -1.66 2.87 -4.73
C GLU A 5 -2.43 1.69 -4.13
N VAL A 6 -3.74 1.88 -3.96
CA VAL A 6 -4.69 0.85 -3.53
C VAL A 6 -5.82 0.81 -4.56
N ILE A 7 -6.03 -0.35 -5.18
CA ILE A 7 -6.97 -0.52 -6.28
C ILE A 7 -7.91 -1.69 -6.00
N SER A 8 -9.19 -1.50 -6.27
CA SER A 8 -10.18 -2.57 -6.40
C SER A 8 -11.27 -2.10 -7.37
N SER A 9 -11.91 -3.04 -8.06
CA SER A 9 -13.11 -2.76 -8.86
C SER A 9 -14.41 -3.06 -8.09
N GLU A 10 -14.31 -3.79 -6.97
CA GLU A 10 -15.43 -4.34 -6.22
C GLU A 10 -15.55 -3.69 -4.83
N ILE A 11 -14.44 -3.23 -4.27
CA ILE A 11 -14.39 -2.50 -2.99
C ILE A 11 -14.41 -0.99 -3.27
N ALA A 12 -15.42 -0.32 -2.74
CA ALA A 12 -15.59 1.13 -2.94
C ALA A 12 -14.67 1.98 -2.04
N THR A 13 -14.45 1.54 -0.80
CA THR A 13 -13.66 2.28 0.19
C THR A 13 -12.71 1.38 0.98
N ALA A 14 -11.59 1.95 1.43
CA ALA A 14 -10.65 1.32 2.34
C ALA A 14 -10.12 2.33 3.36
N ASP A 15 -9.67 1.84 4.51
CA ASP A 15 -8.80 2.59 5.39
C ASP A 15 -7.35 2.33 4.96
N VAL A 16 -6.56 3.38 4.83
CA VAL A 16 -5.19 3.31 4.32
C VAL A 16 -4.23 3.98 5.29
N GLU A 17 -3.11 3.32 5.55
CA GLU A 17 -2.02 3.85 6.33
C GLU A 17 -0.73 3.78 5.53
N TYR A 18 0.04 4.86 5.53
CA TYR A 18 1.31 4.90 4.79
C TYR A 18 2.33 5.78 5.50
N ASN A 19 3.60 5.56 5.24
CA ASN A 19 4.67 6.36 5.81
C ASN A 19 5.12 7.48 4.86
N ASP A 20 5.42 8.65 5.42
CA ASP A 20 6.16 9.74 4.79
C ASP A 20 7.26 10.28 5.74
N LEU A 21 7.95 11.36 5.36
CA LEU A 21 9.01 11.97 6.17
C LEU A 21 8.51 12.51 7.54
N SER A 22 7.21 12.78 7.68
CA SER A 22 6.60 13.23 8.94
C SER A 22 6.16 12.06 9.84
N GLY A 23 6.14 10.83 9.31
CA GLY A 23 5.78 9.62 10.03
C GLY A 23 4.63 8.87 9.36
N ARG A 24 3.86 8.13 10.17
CA ARG A 24 2.71 7.36 9.71
C ARG A 24 1.51 8.27 9.50
N ILE A 25 0.93 8.22 8.31
CA ILE A 25 -0.28 8.94 7.93
C ILE A 25 -1.43 7.95 7.80
N THR A 26 -2.53 8.22 8.51
CA THR A 26 -3.77 7.43 8.43
C THR A 26 -4.83 8.21 7.66
N ARG A 27 -5.54 7.52 6.77
CA ARG A 27 -6.68 8.02 6.01
C ARG A 27 -7.79 6.98 6.07
N THR A 28 -8.95 7.36 6.58
CA THR A 28 -10.10 6.46 6.73
C THR A 28 -11.08 6.63 5.58
N GLN A 29 -11.71 5.53 5.18
CA GLN A 29 -12.78 5.48 4.18
C GLN A 29 -12.44 6.21 2.87
N VAL A 30 -11.21 6.08 2.38
CA VAL A 30 -10.82 6.65 1.10
C VAL A 30 -11.47 5.88 -0.04
N ALA A 31 -11.95 6.60 -1.05
CA ALA A 31 -12.50 5.98 -2.25
C ALA A 31 -11.41 5.25 -3.05
N LEU A 32 -11.72 4.06 -3.56
CA LEU A 32 -10.85 3.32 -4.46
C LEU A 32 -11.22 3.60 -5.94
N PRO A 33 -10.23 3.73 -6.85
CA PRO A 33 -8.80 3.61 -6.61
C PRO A 33 -8.23 4.83 -5.86
N TRP A 34 -7.39 4.56 -4.86
CA TRP A 34 -6.70 5.59 -4.09
C TRP A 34 -5.22 5.62 -4.45
N ARG A 35 -4.66 6.82 -4.60
CA ARG A 35 -3.25 7.03 -4.94
C ARG A 35 -2.70 8.28 -4.27
N THR A 36 -1.47 8.19 -3.76
CA THR A 36 -0.74 9.36 -3.25
C THR A 36 0.75 9.25 -3.53
N ASN A 37 1.42 10.41 -3.53
CA ASN A 37 2.87 10.50 -3.58
C ASN A 37 3.40 10.94 -2.20
N ALA A 38 4.44 10.27 -1.73
CA ALA A 38 5.06 10.58 -0.44
C ALA A 38 6.58 10.66 -0.57
N THR A 39 7.19 11.59 0.16
CA THR A 39 8.63 11.56 0.37
C THR A 39 8.92 10.71 1.59
N VAL A 40 9.88 9.80 1.48
CA VAL A 40 10.27 8.84 2.53
C VAL A 40 11.79 8.88 2.68
N GLY A 41 12.30 8.46 3.83
CA GLY A 41 13.74 8.40 4.11
C GLY A 41 14.44 7.41 3.17
N ASN A 42 14.15 6.12 3.31
CA ASN A 42 14.63 5.08 2.41
C ASN A 42 13.47 4.32 1.74
N PRO A 43 13.30 4.43 0.41
CA PRO A 43 12.22 3.75 -0.29
C PRO A 43 12.34 2.22 -0.30
N PHE A 44 13.48 1.64 0.09
CA PHE A 44 13.74 0.20 0.14
C PHE A 44 13.69 -0.39 1.56
N THR A 45 12.98 0.27 2.48
CA THR A 45 12.77 -0.20 3.85
C THR A 45 11.30 -0.02 4.26
N LYS A 46 11.01 -0.22 5.55
CA LYS A 46 9.73 0.13 6.18
C LYS A 46 9.37 1.62 6.12
N ASP A 47 10.30 2.49 5.75
CA ASP A 47 9.97 3.90 5.52
C ASP A 47 9.00 4.05 4.32
N ALA A 48 8.96 3.05 3.43
CA ALA A 48 8.00 2.94 2.33
C ALA A 48 6.93 1.86 2.60
N GLU A 49 6.28 1.94 3.75
CA GLU A 49 5.20 1.03 4.14
C GLU A 49 3.83 1.56 3.68
N LEU A 50 3.01 0.64 3.17
CA LEU A 50 1.60 0.82 2.83
C LEU A 50 0.80 -0.30 3.47
N GLN A 51 -0.19 0.07 4.28
CA GLN A 51 -1.21 -0.82 4.82
C GLN A 51 -2.59 -0.40 4.31
N ALA A 52 -3.46 -1.37 4.08
CA ALA A 52 -4.86 -1.11 3.78
C ALA A 52 -5.76 -2.10 4.54
N HIS A 53 -6.93 -1.63 4.96
CA HIS A 53 -7.99 -2.43 5.57
C HIS A 53 -9.31 -2.15 4.86
N TRP A 54 -10.09 -3.19 4.59
CA TRP A 54 -11.36 -3.08 3.88
C TRP A 54 -12.36 -4.15 4.33
N GLN A 55 -13.63 -3.90 4.04
CA GLN A 55 -14.69 -4.88 4.26
C GLN A 55 -14.65 -5.93 3.15
N SER A 56 -14.02 -7.07 3.42
CA SER A 56 -13.90 -8.15 2.43
C SER A 56 -15.24 -8.85 2.18
N LYS A 57 -15.41 -9.32 0.94
CA LYS A 57 -16.44 -10.27 0.51
C LYS A 57 -15.76 -11.38 -0.30
N PRO A 58 -16.35 -12.58 -0.37
CA PRO A 58 -15.81 -13.65 -1.20
C PRO A 58 -15.55 -13.19 -2.64
N ALA A 59 -14.37 -13.51 -3.16
CA ALA A 59 -13.92 -13.14 -4.50
C ALA A 59 -13.84 -11.61 -4.76
N TYR A 60 -13.62 -10.79 -3.73
CA TYR A 60 -13.33 -9.37 -3.91
C TYR A 60 -11.85 -9.12 -3.62
N TRP A 61 -11.12 -8.61 -4.61
CA TRP A 61 -9.68 -8.42 -4.50
C TRP A 61 -9.31 -6.96 -4.35
N VAL A 62 -8.29 -6.71 -3.55
CA VAL A 62 -7.63 -5.42 -3.44
C VAL A 62 -6.16 -5.59 -3.82
N THR A 63 -5.68 -4.70 -4.67
CA THR A 63 -4.28 -4.64 -5.09
C THR A 63 -3.59 -3.49 -4.38
N LEU A 64 -2.52 -3.79 -3.62
CA LEU A 64 -1.63 -2.79 -3.02
C LEU A 64 -0.38 -2.69 -3.88
N ARG A 65 0.06 -1.46 -4.17
CA ARG A 65 1.32 -1.21 -4.90
C ARG A 65 2.11 -0.07 -4.28
N VAL A 66 3.43 -0.26 -4.26
CA VAL A 66 4.40 0.78 -3.92
C VAL A 66 5.34 0.93 -5.11
N TYR A 67 5.46 2.13 -5.65
CA TYR A 67 6.36 2.44 -6.76
C TYR A 67 7.47 3.39 -6.32
N PHE A 68 8.65 3.23 -6.91
CA PHE A 68 9.74 4.18 -6.82
C PHE A 68 10.40 4.34 -8.18
N ARG A 69 10.51 5.60 -8.65
CA ARG A 69 11.07 5.93 -9.97
C ARG A 69 10.40 5.15 -11.13
N GLY A 70 9.08 4.94 -11.04
CA GLY A 70 8.32 4.19 -12.04
C GLY A 70 8.39 2.66 -11.93
N SER A 71 9.27 2.12 -11.09
CA SER A 71 9.39 0.68 -10.88
C SER A 71 8.60 0.23 -9.65
N PRO A 72 7.85 -0.89 -9.72
CA PRO A 72 7.17 -1.44 -8.55
C PRO A 72 8.21 -1.98 -7.56
N LEU A 73 8.16 -1.50 -6.32
CA LEU A 73 8.94 -2.04 -5.20
C LEU A 73 8.22 -3.19 -4.50
N CYS A 74 6.89 -3.13 -4.45
CA CYS A 74 6.04 -4.18 -3.92
C CYS A 74 4.68 -4.12 -4.63
N GLN A 75 4.12 -5.30 -4.90
CA GLN A 75 2.75 -5.48 -5.38
C GLN A 75 2.17 -6.70 -4.67
N LYS A 76 0.98 -6.55 -4.10
CA LYS A 76 0.20 -7.65 -3.51
C LYS A 76 -1.24 -7.58 -3.98
N ILE A 77 -1.85 -8.75 -4.19
CA ILE A 77 -3.27 -8.92 -4.51
C ILE A 77 -3.85 -9.80 -3.40
N LEU A 78 -4.88 -9.32 -2.71
CA LEU A 78 -5.37 -9.89 -1.46
C LEU A 78 -6.89 -9.86 -1.42
N ASP A 79 -7.51 -10.87 -0.81
CA ASP A 79 -8.96 -10.99 -0.58
C ASP A 79 -9.31 -11.14 0.91
N GLU A 80 -8.34 -10.98 1.81
CA GLU A 80 -8.48 -11.25 3.25
C GLU A 80 -8.96 -10.06 4.11
N GLY A 81 -9.27 -8.91 3.50
CA GLY A 81 -9.79 -7.73 4.21
C GLY A 81 -8.71 -6.84 4.84
N ASN A 82 -7.44 -7.21 4.74
CA ASN A 82 -6.32 -6.34 5.07
C ASN A 82 -5.10 -6.69 4.22
N GLY A 83 -4.10 -5.82 4.24
CA GLY A 83 -2.85 -6.08 3.55
C GLY A 83 -1.77 -5.09 3.90
N THR A 84 -0.52 -5.58 3.89
CA THR A 84 0.67 -4.74 4.05
C THR A 84 1.69 -4.99 2.95
N CYS A 85 2.21 -3.91 2.40
CA CYS A 85 3.20 -3.86 1.32
C CYS A 85 4.32 -2.90 1.74
N TYR A 86 5.57 -3.34 1.62
CA TYR A 86 6.74 -2.56 2.00
C TYR A 86 7.58 -2.29 0.76
N GLY A 87 8.26 -1.15 0.72
CA GLY A 87 9.36 -0.90 -0.19
C GLY A 87 10.48 -1.92 0.04
N ARG A 88 10.37 -3.07 -0.62
CA ARG A 88 11.28 -4.22 -0.65
C ARG A 88 12.16 -4.44 0.60
N TRP A 89 11.65 -5.20 1.59
CA TRP A 89 12.48 -6.16 2.34
C TRP A 89 12.33 -7.53 1.66
N SER A 90 13.26 -7.87 0.75
CA SER A 90 13.40 -9.28 0.35
C SER A 90 14.09 -10.02 1.49
N HIS A 91 13.44 -11.02 2.08
CA HIS A 91 14.11 -12.09 2.80
C HIS A 91 15.17 -12.70 1.85
N ARG A 92 16.43 -12.28 1.98
CA ARG A 92 17.56 -13.13 1.61
C ARG A 92 17.87 -13.93 2.87
N PRO A 93 17.64 -15.25 2.92
CA PRO A 93 18.31 -16.05 3.94
C PRO A 93 19.80 -15.94 3.65
N ILE A 94 20.57 -15.54 4.67
CA ILE A 94 22.03 -15.68 4.68
C ILE A 94 22.32 -17.15 4.97
#